data_AF-A0A7Z3CBX0-F1
#
_entry.id   AF-A0A7Z3CBX0-F1
#
_cell.length_a   1.000
_cell.length_b   1.000
_cell.length_c   1.000
_cell.angle_alpha   90.00
_cell.angle_beta   90.00
_cell.angle_gamma   90.00
#
_symmetry.space_group_name_H-M   'P 1'
#
loop_
_entity.id
_entity.type
_entity.pdbx_description
1 polymer ?
#
loop_
_entity_poly.entity_id
_entity_poly.type
_entity_poly.pdbx_seq_one_letter_code
_entity_poly.pdbx_strand_id
1 'polypeptide(L)'
;MECLATKLLSRGDTVSIELGQLAIQPASGKPVPPEWMDQKALEICRSVLAAIGVDAFRYEGYSTGRYGEHKSAGVTLRFTSVVTGKTAYAIFNVDLTRKRTTVGGKAGAPLPAGEFRVGERSHFYKFWRGTGLPLPERMQRFHKCMGKLSSILLAGELSKDRLNVQSLQPLTITADQAHRAFLGNNLGTTWAQLGHKEGTRSGHKETAADHEKRGPQPISTTCSSNYESKLTRRDDNKTAPITDLPSPKPPQEQSVDEWLEAYSST
;
A
#
# COMPACT_ATOMS: atom_id res chain seq x y z
N MET A 1 -16.80 4.05 3.46
CA MET A 1 -16.00 4.59 2.35
C MET A 1 -14.85 3.64 2.11
N GLU A 2 -14.82 2.95 0.98
CA GLU A 2 -13.69 2.10 0.60
C GLU A 2 -12.56 2.98 0.07
N CYS A 3 -11.35 2.85 0.63
CA CYS A 3 -10.17 3.52 0.08
C CYS A 3 -9.65 2.79 -1.16
N LEU A 4 -8.93 3.51 -2.04
CA LEU A 4 -8.39 2.96 -3.29
C LEU A 4 -7.54 1.70 -3.10
N ALA A 5 -6.76 1.61 -2.02
CA ALA A 5 -5.98 0.40 -1.71
C ALA A 5 -6.87 -0.84 -1.51
N THR A 6 -8.04 -0.70 -0.86
CA THR A 6 -8.98 -1.80 -0.68
C THR A 6 -9.58 -2.25 -2.01
N LYS A 7 -9.90 -1.30 -2.90
CA LYS A 7 -10.40 -1.59 -4.25
C LYS A 7 -9.37 -2.34 -5.12
N LEU A 8 -8.09 -1.99 -5.00
CA LEU A 8 -7.01 -2.71 -5.69
C LEU A 8 -6.88 -4.14 -5.17
N LEU A 9 -6.77 -4.30 -3.86
CA LEU A 9 -6.58 -5.61 -3.23
C LEU A 9 -7.78 -6.54 -3.42
N SER A 10 -9.01 -6.02 -3.47
CA SER A 10 -10.22 -6.83 -3.67
C SER A 10 -10.34 -7.37 -5.10
N ARG A 11 -9.75 -6.69 -6.09
CA ARG A 11 -9.69 -7.14 -7.49
C ARG A 11 -8.55 -8.12 -7.77
N GLY A 12 -7.71 -8.39 -6.76
CA GLY A 12 -6.55 -9.27 -6.86
C GLY A 12 -5.26 -8.55 -7.28
N ASP A 13 -5.26 -7.22 -7.35
CA ASP A 13 -4.03 -6.46 -7.61
C ASP A 13 -3.14 -6.51 -6.37
N THR A 14 -1.85 -6.72 -6.60
CA THR A 14 -0.85 -6.81 -5.53
C THR A 14 -0.26 -5.43 -5.29
N VAL A 15 -0.33 -4.93 -4.05
CA VAL A 15 0.21 -3.62 -3.64
C VAL A 15 1.38 -3.83 -2.68
N SER A 16 2.54 -3.26 -3.00
CA SER A 16 3.75 -3.32 -2.18
C SER A 16 4.51 -1.99 -2.21
N ILE A 17 5.40 -1.77 -1.24
CA ILE A 17 6.32 -0.64 -1.24
C ILE A 17 7.73 -1.20 -1.27
N GLU A 18 8.48 -0.92 -2.32
CA GLU A 18 9.84 -1.42 -2.52
C GLU A 18 10.81 -0.25 -2.58
N LEU A 19 11.84 -0.25 -1.73
CA LEU A 19 12.81 0.85 -1.63
C LEU A 19 12.17 2.24 -1.48
N GLY A 20 11.05 2.31 -0.74
CA GLY A 20 10.29 3.53 -0.51
C GLY A 20 9.43 3.99 -1.69
N GLN A 21 9.30 3.19 -2.74
CA GLN A 21 8.46 3.47 -3.91
C GLN A 21 7.28 2.51 -3.97
N LEU A 22 6.12 3.01 -4.38
CA LEU A 22 4.92 2.18 -4.56
C LEU A 22 5.10 1.27 -5.79
N ALA A 23 4.91 -0.03 -5.60
CA ALA A 23 4.90 -1.03 -6.66
C ALA A 23 3.55 -1.75 -6.66
N ILE A 24 2.84 -1.62 -7.78
CA ILE A 24 1.56 -2.30 -8.02
C ILE A 24 1.79 -3.32 -9.13
N GLN A 25 1.41 -4.57 -8.87
CA GLN A 25 1.34 -5.61 -9.89
C GLN A 25 -0.14 -5.93 -10.16
N PRO A 26 -0.69 -5.45 -11.28
CA PRO A 26 -2.09 -5.70 -11.61
C PRO A 26 -2.33 -7.17 -11.94
N ALA A 27 -3.47 -7.72 -11.54
CA ALA A 27 -3.88 -9.08 -11.88
C ALA A 27 -4.03 -9.30 -13.40
N SER A 28 -4.23 -8.22 -14.16
CA SER A 28 -4.28 -8.22 -15.62
C SER A 28 -2.91 -8.37 -16.30
N GLY A 29 -1.80 -8.20 -15.56
CA GLY A 29 -0.43 -8.19 -16.10
C GLY A 29 -0.08 -6.95 -16.94
N LYS A 30 -1.01 -6.01 -17.13
CA LYS A 30 -0.76 -4.76 -17.85
C LYS A 30 -0.14 -3.72 -16.90
N PRO A 31 0.82 -2.90 -17.35
CA PRO A 31 1.42 -1.88 -16.50
C PRO A 31 0.38 -0.80 -16.13
N VAL A 32 0.45 -0.32 -14.89
CA VAL A 32 -0.37 0.81 -14.44
C VAL A 32 0.10 2.09 -15.13
N PRO A 33 -0.81 2.95 -15.64
CA PRO A 33 -0.42 4.22 -16.25
C PRO A 33 0.39 5.10 -15.28
N PRO A 34 1.53 5.67 -15.73
CA PRO A 34 2.43 6.42 -14.86
C PRO A 34 1.76 7.70 -14.31
N GLU A 35 0.94 8.38 -15.13
CA GLU A 35 0.23 9.60 -14.73
C GLU A 35 -0.75 9.34 -13.59
N TRP A 36 -1.44 8.20 -13.62
CA TRP A 36 -2.35 7.79 -12.56
C TRP A 36 -1.59 7.43 -11.28
N MET A 37 -0.46 6.72 -11.43
CA MET A 37 0.43 6.39 -10.32
C MET A 37 0.93 7.66 -9.62
N ASP A 38 1.41 8.66 -10.34
CA ASP A 38 1.92 9.90 -9.73
C ASP A 38 0.86 10.65 -8.93
N GLN A 39 -0.39 10.63 -9.39
CA GLN A 39 -1.51 11.31 -8.72
C GLN A 39 -2.02 10.54 -7.50
N LYS A 40 -2.10 9.21 -7.58
CA LYS A 40 -2.73 8.37 -6.57
C LYS A 40 -1.77 7.66 -5.64
N ALA A 41 -0.46 7.60 -5.96
CA ALA A 41 0.51 6.87 -5.16
C ALA A 41 0.55 7.33 -3.71
N LEU A 42 0.50 8.64 -3.46
CA LEU A 42 0.55 9.15 -2.08
C LEU A 42 -0.71 8.76 -1.28
N GLU A 43 -1.87 8.79 -1.92
CA GLU A 43 -3.15 8.39 -1.31
C GLU A 43 -3.12 6.90 -0.96
N ILE A 44 -2.68 6.07 -1.90
CA ILE A 44 -2.53 4.61 -1.71
C ILE A 44 -1.52 4.33 -0.60
N CYS A 45 -0.30 4.88 -0.68
CA CYS A 45 0.72 4.72 0.36
C CYS A 45 0.21 5.13 1.73
N ARG A 46 -0.46 6.29 1.86
CA ARG A 46 -1.02 6.74 3.14
C ARG A 46 -2.03 5.74 3.69
N SER A 47 -2.92 5.21 2.86
CA SER A 47 -3.90 4.22 3.29
C SER A 47 -3.25 2.91 3.75
N VAL A 48 -2.24 2.42 3.02
CA VAL A 48 -1.48 1.22 3.35
C VAL A 48 -0.73 1.39 4.67
N LEU A 49 -0.04 2.51 4.85
CA LEU A 49 0.69 2.86 6.07
C LEU A 49 -0.24 2.96 7.28
N ALA A 50 -1.38 3.64 7.13
CA ALA A 50 -2.38 3.76 8.18
C ALA A 50 -2.97 2.40 8.58
N ALA A 51 -3.22 1.50 7.61
CA ALA A 51 -3.74 0.17 7.88
C ALA A 51 -2.73 -0.73 8.62
N ILE A 52 -1.44 -0.59 8.31
CA ILE A 52 -0.37 -1.35 8.96
C ILE A 52 0.01 -0.75 10.33
N GLY A 53 -0.33 0.52 10.58
CA GLY A 53 0.04 1.24 11.81
C GLY A 53 1.50 1.69 11.83
N VAL A 54 2.13 1.80 10.66
CA VAL A 54 3.52 2.27 10.51
C VAL A 54 3.51 3.63 9.83
N ASP A 55 4.34 4.54 10.31
CA ASP A 55 4.51 5.86 9.70
C ASP A 55 5.71 5.88 8.73
N ALA A 56 5.62 6.76 7.73
CA ALA A 56 6.68 6.98 6.76
C ALA A 56 6.90 8.48 6.55
N PHE A 57 8.12 8.84 6.16
CA PHE A 57 8.57 10.21 6.05
C PHE A 57 8.87 10.55 4.59
N ARG A 58 8.23 11.60 4.08
CA ARG A 58 8.51 12.18 2.77
C ARG A 58 9.49 13.33 2.89
N TYR A 59 10.50 13.36 2.03
CA TYR A 59 11.45 14.45 1.97
C TYR A 59 10.81 15.75 1.44
N GLU A 60 11.05 16.86 2.13
CA GLU A 60 10.57 18.20 1.73
C GLU A 60 11.67 19.11 1.22
N GLY A 61 12.87 18.98 1.78
CA GLY A 61 13.95 19.90 1.48
C GLY A 61 15.10 19.77 2.45
N TYR A 62 16.11 20.60 2.23
CA TYR A 62 17.29 20.62 3.09
C TYR A 62 17.77 22.04 3.37
N SER A 63 18.62 22.16 4.37
CA SER A 63 19.42 23.36 4.64
C SER A 63 20.81 22.94 5.09
N THR A 64 21.80 23.80 4.86
CA THR A 64 23.16 23.59 5.35
C THR A 64 23.46 24.57 6.48
N GLY A 65 24.27 24.15 7.44
CA GLY A 65 24.57 24.97 8.59
C GLY A 65 25.71 24.43 9.44
N ARG A 66 26.10 25.20 10.45
CA ARG A 66 27.04 24.80 11.48
C ARG A 66 26.30 24.64 12.79
N TYR A 67 26.44 23.49 13.42
CA TYR A 67 25.63 23.08 14.57
C TYR A 67 26.50 22.68 15.77
N GLY A 68 25.91 22.76 16.96
CA GLY A 68 26.56 22.42 18.22
C GLY A 68 27.62 23.42 18.68
N GLU A 69 28.20 23.14 19.83
CA GLU A 69 29.21 23.99 20.49
C GLU A 69 30.44 24.22 19.61
N HIS A 70 30.93 23.16 18.95
CA HIS A 70 32.08 23.22 18.05
C HIS A 70 31.78 23.76 16.65
N LYS A 71 30.54 24.21 16.38
CA LYS A 71 30.11 24.72 15.06
C LYS A 71 30.45 23.75 13.92
N SER A 72 30.18 22.47 14.16
CA SER A 72 30.40 21.37 13.23
C SER A 72 29.52 21.54 12.00
N ALA A 73 30.11 21.37 10.82
CA ALA A 73 29.40 21.52 9.55
C ALA A 73 28.43 20.36 9.32
N GLY A 74 27.19 20.69 8.91
CA GLY A 74 26.13 19.72 8.75
C GLY A 74 25.09 20.11 7.69
N VAL A 75 24.34 19.11 7.24
CA VAL A 75 23.16 19.26 6.39
C VAL A 75 21.94 18.75 7.17
N THR A 76 20.91 19.57 7.25
CA THR A 76 19.63 19.23 7.86
C THR A 76 18.66 18.86 6.75
N LEU A 77 18.20 17.62 6.74
CA LEU A 77 17.11 17.16 5.89
C LEU A 77 15.80 17.32 6.65
N ARG A 78 14.80 17.88 5.99
CA ARG A 78 13.45 18.08 6.51
C ARG A 78 12.51 17.08 5.85
N PHE A 79 11.65 16.50 6.67
CA PHE A 79 10.68 15.50 6.26
C PHE A 79 9.32 15.80 6.86
N THR A 80 8.29 15.24 6.24
CA THR A 80 6.93 15.25 6.75
C THR A 80 6.37 13.84 6.76
N SER A 81 5.77 13.49 7.89
CA SER A 81 5.05 12.24 8.09
C SER A 81 3.88 12.14 7.11
N VAL A 82 3.77 11.00 6.43
CA VAL A 82 2.69 10.73 5.46
C VAL A 82 1.37 10.46 6.19
N VAL A 83 1.41 9.85 7.38
CA VAL A 83 0.20 9.50 8.14
C VAL A 83 -0.27 10.67 8.99
N THR A 84 0.65 11.25 9.78
CA THR A 84 0.33 12.27 10.80
C THR A 84 0.49 13.71 10.30
N GLY A 85 1.23 13.94 9.21
CA GLY A 85 1.54 15.28 8.71
C GLY A 85 2.53 16.07 9.58
N LYS A 86 3.08 15.48 10.64
CA LYS A 86 4.08 16.12 11.49
C LYS A 86 5.42 16.25 10.77
N THR A 87 6.12 17.35 11.03
CA THR A 87 7.45 17.57 10.51
C THR A 87 8.49 16.85 11.36
N ALA A 88 9.53 16.33 10.71
CA ALA A 88 10.67 15.69 11.34
C ALA A 88 11.94 16.12 10.62
N TYR A 89 13.09 16.03 11.28
CA TYR A 89 14.37 16.39 10.67
C TYR A 89 15.50 15.42 11.01
N ALA A 90 16.46 15.30 10.11
CA ALA A 90 17.70 14.55 10.33
C ALA A 90 18.91 15.44 10.01
N ILE A 91 19.94 15.40 10.86
CA ILE A 91 21.16 16.20 10.68
C ILE A 91 22.32 15.26 10.39
N PHE A 92 22.99 15.46 9.25
CA PHE A 92 24.17 14.70 8.82
C PHE A 92 25.41 15.59 8.82
N ASN A 93 26.54 15.03 9.25
CA ASN A 93 27.83 15.72 9.17
C ASN A 93 28.33 15.75 7.73
N VAL A 94 28.70 16.94 7.26
CA VAL A 94 29.21 17.19 5.89
C VAL A 94 30.25 18.31 5.90
N ASP A 95 31.00 18.45 4.81
CA ASP A 95 31.95 19.54 4.64
C ASP A 95 31.28 20.73 3.93
N LEU A 96 31.34 21.92 4.55
CA LEU A 96 30.83 23.17 3.97
C LEU A 96 31.94 24.11 3.46
N THR A 97 33.18 23.62 3.39
CA THR A 97 34.35 24.40 2.98
C THR A 97 35.03 23.84 1.74
N ARG A 98 35.73 24.72 1.02
CA ARG A 98 36.52 24.38 -0.16
C ARG A 98 37.78 23.60 0.25
N LYS A 99 38.02 22.43 -0.36
CA LYS A 99 39.25 21.64 -0.12
C LYS A 99 40.49 22.22 -0.81
N ARG A 100 40.31 22.89 -1.94
CA ARG A 100 41.39 23.44 -2.79
C ARG A 100 41.06 24.86 -3.18
N THR A 101 42.10 25.65 -3.43
CA THR A 101 41.97 26.97 -4.03
C THR A 101 41.57 26.79 -5.50
N THR A 102 40.50 27.45 -5.91
CA THR A 102 40.02 27.50 -7.29
C THR A 102 39.76 28.96 -7.67
N VAL A 103 39.41 29.21 -8.94
CA VAL A 103 38.98 30.54 -9.41
C VAL A 103 37.84 31.09 -8.54
N GLY A 104 36.95 30.22 -8.05
CA GLY A 104 35.82 30.60 -7.19
C GLY A 104 36.20 30.94 -5.74
N GLY A 105 37.43 30.70 -5.31
CA GLY A 105 37.96 31.14 -4.01
C GLY A 105 38.99 30.19 -3.37
N LYS A 106 39.53 30.62 -2.22
CA LYS A 106 40.63 29.94 -1.53
C LYS A 106 40.19 28.67 -0.81
N ALA A 107 41.11 27.74 -0.59
CA ALA A 107 40.90 26.61 0.31
C ALA A 107 40.49 27.09 1.71
N GLY A 108 39.58 26.36 2.36
CA GLY A 108 39.01 26.72 3.66
C GLY A 108 37.85 27.73 3.60
N ALA A 109 37.69 28.47 2.50
CA ALA A 109 36.56 29.37 2.32
C ALA A 109 35.22 28.61 2.27
N PRO A 110 34.10 29.22 2.67
CA PRO A 110 32.78 28.60 2.61
C PRO A 110 32.39 28.27 1.16
N LEU A 111 31.68 27.16 1.00
CA LEU A 111 30.99 26.84 -0.25
C LEU A 111 29.80 27.79 -0.47
N PRO A 112 29.32 27.92 -1.72
CA PRO A 112 28.06 28.61 -2.00
C PRO A 112 26.92 28.08 -1.14
N ALA A 113 25.92 28.93 -0.88
CA ALA A 113 24.77 28.55 -0.06
C ALA A 113 24.07 27.29 -0.60
N GLY A 114 23.74 26.35 0.29
CA GLY A 114 23.14 25.06 -0.07
C GLY A 114 24.13 24.03 -0.63
N GLU A 115 25.34 24.40 -1.01
CA GLU A 115 26.33 23.42 -1.44
C GLU A 115 27.04 22.76 -0.25
N PHE A 116 27.25 21.45 -0.36
CA PHE A 116 27.99 20.66 0.62
C PHE A 116 28.76 19.54 -0.06
N ARG A 117 29.80 19.06 0.62
CA ARG A 117 30.64 17.95 0.18
C ARG A 117 30.51 16.79 1.16
N VAL A 118 30.40 15.59 0.60
CA VAL A 118 30.18 14.37 1.37
C VAL A 118 31.43 13.50 1.28
N GLY A 119 31.86 12.93 2.41
CA GLY A 119 32.90 11.91 2.43
C GLY A 119 32.33 10.51 2.23
N GLU A 120 33.06 9.61 1.59
CA GLU A 120 32.63 8.23 1.30
C GLU A 120 32.32 7.41 2.56
N ARG A 121 32.98 7.71 3.68
CA ARG A 121 32.75 7.04 4.96
C ARG A 121 31.64 7.69 5.81
N SER A 122 31.05 8.78 5.34
CA SER A 122 30.04 9.52 6.09
C SER A 122 28.72 8.75 6.20
N HIS A 123 27.96 9.03 7.26
CA HIS A 123 26.61 8.50 7.40
C HIS A 123 25.68 8.96 6.27
N PHE A 124 25.88 10.17 5.72
CA PHE A 124 25.11 10.63 4.57
C PHE A 124 25.35 9.75 3.35
N TYR A 125 26.60 9.38 3.07
CA TYR A 125 26.92 8.49 1.95
C TYR A 125 26.29 7.11 2.13
N LYS A 126 26.37 6.54 3.35
CA LYS A 126 25.73 5.24 3.66
C LYS A 126 24.22 5.30 3.50
N PHE A 127 23.58 6.35 4.01
CA PHE A 127 22.15 6.61 3.83
C PHE A 127 21.78 6.69 2.35
N TRP A 128 22.51 7.49 1.57
CA TRP A 128 22.25 7.65 0.14
C TRP A 128 22.42 6.34 -0.63
N ARG A 129 23.41 5.50 -0.29
CA ARG A 129 23.54 4.18 -0.90
C ARG A 129 22.38 3.27 -0.56
N GLY A 130 21.86 3.37 0.67
CA GLY A 130 20.69 2.62 1.11
C GLY A 130 19.43 2.94 0.32
N THR A 131 19.31 4.14 -0.26
CA THR A 131 18.14 4.53 -1.07
C THR A 131 18.11 3.92 -2.46
N GLY A 132 19.18 3.28 -2.92
CA GLY A 132 19.27 2.78 -4.30
C GLY A 132 19.32 3.87 -5.38
N LEU A 133 19.33 5.15 -5.00
CA LEU A 133 19.41 6.25 -5.95
C LEU A 133 20.78 6.29 -6.64
N PRO A 134 20.83 6.73 -7.91
CA PRO A 134 22.09 6.86 -8.63
C PRO A 134 23.01 7.85 -7.91
N LEU A 135 24.24 7.41 -7.65
CA LEU A 135 25.28 8.25 -7.06
C LEU A 135 25.68 9.35 -8.07
N PRO A 136 25.92 10.58 -7.61
CA PRO A 136 26.45 11.63 -8.47
C PRO A 136 27.88 11.26 -8.93
N GLU A 137 28.22 11.65 -10.16
CA GLU A 137 29.58 11.48 -10.75
C GLU A 137 30.68 12.01 -9.82
N ARG A 138 30.37 13.05 -9.03
CA ARG A 138 31.31 13.66 -8.07
C ARG A 138 30.62 13.86 -6.72
N MET A 139 31.33 13.52 -5.64
CA MET A 139 30.86 13.66 -4.25
C MET A 139 30.56 15.11 -3.80
N GLN A 140 30.91 16.11 -4.62
CA GLN A 140 30.61 17.52 -4.37
C GLN A 140 29.24 17.95 -4.95
N ARG A 141 28.59 17.07 -5.73
CA ARG A 141 27.37 17.35 -6.47
C ARG A 141 26.11 16.72 -5.86
N PHE A 142 26.19 16.19 -4.64
CA PHE A 142 25.00 15.64 -3.96
C PHE A 142 23.86 16.66 -3.85
N HIS A 143 24.18 17.94 -3.64
CA HIS A 143 23.20 19.03 -3.62
C HIS A 143 22.30 19.07 -4.88
N LYS A 144 22.81 18.66 -6.06
CA LYS A 144 22.04 18.62 -7.32
C LYS A 144 21.08 17.44 -7.40
N CYS A 145 21.37 16.37 -6.68
CA CYS A 145 20.57 15.15 -6.70
C CYS A 145 19.54 15.10 -5.58
N MET A 146 19.57 16.03 -4.61
CA MET A 146 18.68 16.05 -3.45
C MET A 146 17.20 15.99 -3.81
N GLY A 147 16.78 16.55 -4.95
CA GLY A 147 15.41 16.46 -5.43
C GLY A 147 14.93 15.02 -5.66
N LYS A 148 15.83 14.08 -5.96
CA LYS A 148 15.49 12.67 -6.15
C LYS A 148 15.02 11.96 -4.88
N LEU A 149 15.27 12.55 -3.70
CA LEU A 149 14.77 11.98 -2.44
C LEU A 149 13.26 12.17 -2.27
N SER A 150 12.61 13.08 -3.00
CA SER A 150 11.17 13.31 -2.87
C SER A 150 10.31 12.14 -3.35
N SER A 151 10.85 11.27 -4.22
CA SER A 151 10.16 10.09 -4.74
C SER A 151 10.27 8.86 -3.83
N ILE A 152 10.99 8.96 -2.70
CA ILE A 152 11.27 7.84 -1.80
C ILE A 152 10.66 8.11 -0.43
N LEU A 153 9.90 7.13 0.06
CA LEU A 153 9.42 7.08 1.43
C LEU A 153 10.47 6.46 2.36
N LEU A 154 10.77 7.15 3.45
CA LEU A 154 11.76 6.73 4.43
C LEU A 154 11.09 6.31 5.73
N ALA A 155 11.66 5.31 6.39
CA ALA A 155 11.31 4.92 7.74
C ALA A 155 12.53 5.11 8.66
N GLY A 156 12.29 5.44 9.91
CA GLY A 156 13.34 5.63 10.90
C GLY A 156 12.77 5.89 12.28
N GLU A 157 13.60 5.68 13.29
CA GLU A 157 13.29 5.95 14.68
C GLU A 157 13.25 7.45 14.92
N LEU A 158 12.14 7.91 15.49
CA LEU A 158 11.91 9.31 15.83
C LEU A 158 12.19 9.52 17.32
N SER A 159 13.14 10.40 17.63
CA SER A 159 13.39 10.88 18.99
C SER A 159 12.91 12.33 19.08
N LYS A 160 11.74 12.53 19.67
CA LYS A 160 11.00 13.81 19.68
C LYS A 160 10.63 14.22 18.24
N ASP A 161 11.41 15.11 17.63
CA ASP A 161 11.22 15.55 16.24
C ASP A 161 12.45 15.24 15.36
N ARG A 162 13.48 14.61 15.95
CA ARG A 162 14.73 14.30 15.27
C ARG A 162 14.78 12.83 14.90
N LEU A 163 14.94 12.55 13.61
CA LEU A 163 15.15 11.20 13.10
C LEU A 163 16.58 10.74 13.39
N ASN A 164 16.69 9.50 13.88
CA ASN A 164 17.97 8.84 14.05
C ASN A 164 18.55 8.47 12.68
N VAL A 165 19.65 9.13 12.32
CA VAL A 165 20.37 8.97 11.05
C VAL A 165 20.76 7.52 10.75
N GLN A 166 21.06 6.72 11.77
CA GLN A 166 21.47 5.32 11.56
C GLN A 166 20.29 4.39 11.25
N SER A 167 19.11 4.73 11.75
CA SER A 167 17.88 3.97 11.51
C SER A 167 17.17 4.36 10.21
N LEU A 168 17.57 5.48 9.59
CA LEU A 168 16.89 6.05 8.44
C LEU A 168 17.19 5.22 7.19
N GLN A 169 16.16 4.55 6.68
CA GLN A 169 16.25 3.67 5.52
C GLN A 169 14.98 3.77 4.67
N PRO A 170 15.03 3.42 3.38
CA PRO A 170 13.82 3.33 2.57
C PRO A 170 12.85 2.31 3.13
N LEU A 171 11.58 2.66 3.13
CA LEU A 171 10.55 1.78 3.62
C LEU A 171 10.34 0.61 2.65
N THR A 172 10.28 -0.60 3.18
CA THR A 172 9.91 -1.79 2.41
C THR A 172 8.71 -2.45 3.08
N ILE A 173 7.61 -2.59 2.35
CA ILE A 173 6.38 -3.26 2.78
C ILE A 173 6.07 -4.35 1.76
N THR A 174 6.00 -5.59 2.21
CA THR A 174 5.68 -6.71 1.33
C THR A 174 4.20 -6.74 0.98
N ALA A 175 3.87 -7.33 -0.16
CA ALA A 175 2.49 -7.53 -0.59
C ALA A 175 1.64 -8.24 0.48
N ASP A 176 2.18 -9.29 1.11
CA ASP A 176 1.47 -10.03 2.16
C ASP A 176 1.17 -9.17 3.39
N GLN A 177 2.05 -8.23 3.74
CA GLN A 177 1.81 -7.30 4.85
C GLN A 177 0.66 -6.34 4.51
N ALA A 178 0.66 -5.78 3.29
CA ALA A 178 -0.43 -4.95 2.81
C ALA A 178 -1.75 -5.73 2.75
N HIS A 179 -1.76 -6.92 2.12
CA HIS A 179 -2.95 -7.77 2.04
C HIS A 179 -3.49 -8.14 3.43
N ARG A 180 -2.64 -8.51 4.39
CA ARG A 180 -3.08 -8.81 5.76
C ARG A 180 -3.69 -7.61 6.46
N ALA A 181 -3.14 -6.41 6.26
CA ALA A 181 -3.66 -5.20 6.89
C ALA A 181 -5.10 -4.86 6.43
N PHE A 182 -5.44 -5.12 5.18
CA PHE A 182 -6.78 -4.81 4.64
C PHE A 182 -7.76 -5.99 4.66
N LEU A 183 -7.30 -7.21 4.40
CA LEU A 183 -8.16 -8.41 4.25
C LEU A 183 -8.04 -9.40 5.41
N GLY A 184 -7.00 -9.28 6.25
CA GLY A 184 -6.71 -10.20 7.36
C GLY A 184 -7.75 -10.20 8.48
N ASN A 185 -8.62 -9.19 8.55
CA ASN A 185 -9.75 -9.18 9.48
C ASN A 185 -10.76 -10.31 9.21
N ASN A 186 -10.72 -10.97 8.05
CA ASN A 186 -11.58 -12.11 7.73
C ASN A 186 -10.96 -13.48 8.07
N LEU A 187 -9.66 -13.56 8.37
CA LEU A 187 -9.03 -14.83 8.77
C LEU A 187 -9.45 -15.25 10.18
N GLY A 188 -9.65 -14.28 11.09
CA GLY A 188 -10.18 -14.56 12.44
C GLY A 188 -11.58 -15.15 12.41
N THR A 189 -12.45 -14.65 11.53
CA THR A 189 -13.83 -15.14 11.38
C THR A 189 -13.88 -16.47 10.64
N THR A 190 -13.01 -16.69 9.65
CA THR A 190 -12.94 -17.95 8.90
C THR A 190 -12.40 -19.09 9.77
N TRP A 191 -11.39 -18.84 10.62
CA TRP A 191 -10.91 -19.85 11.60
C TRP A 191 -11.95 -20.13 12.69
N ALA A 192 -12.65 -19.11 13.20
CA ALA A 192 -13.73 -19.28 14.16
C ALA A 192 -14.92 -20.06 13.56
N GLN A 193 -15.23 -19.86 12.28
CA GLN A 193 -16.26 -20.61 11.56
C GLN A 193 -15.81 -22.01 11.13
N LEU A 194 -14.51 -22.23 10.87
CA LEU A 194 -13.96 -23.57 10.64
C LEU A 194 -14.04 -24.41 11.92
N GLY A 195 -13.64 -23.82 13.07
CA GLY A 195 -13.75 -24.46 14.39
C GLY A 195 -15.20 -24.73 14.80
N HIS A 196 -16.15 -23.86 14.44
CA HIS A 196 -17.56 -24.10 14.68
C HIS A 196 -18.19 -25.15 13.75
N LYS A 197 -17.61 -25.42 12.56
CA LYS A 197 -18.09 -26.49 11.66
C LYS A 197 -17.52 -27.86 12.03
N GLU A 198 -16.35 -27.91 12.65
CA GLU A 198 -15.79 -29.16 13.19
C GLU A 198 -16.55 -29.66 14.43
N GLY A 199 -17.21 -28.76 15.17
CA GLY A 199 -17.93 -29.08 16.41
C GLY A 199 -19.36 -29.63 16.28
N THR A 200 -20.02 -29.56 15.12
CA THR A 200 -21.45 -29.98 15.00
C THR A 200 -21.66 -31.26 14.18
N ARG A 201 -20.58 -31.91 13.72
CA ARG A 201 -20.70 -33.04 12.78
C ARG A 201 -20.27 -34.40 13.34
N SER A 202 -19.75 -34.48 14.55
CA SER A 202 -19.48 -35.76 15.22
C SER A 202 -20.30 -35.89 16.50
N GLY A 203 -21.35 -36.72 16.42
CA GLY A 203 -22.13 -37.09 17.61
C GLY A 203 -23.64 -37.22 17.40
N HIS A 204 -24.10 -37.91 16.34
CA HIS A 204 -25.23 -38.85 16.42
C HIS A 204 -25.48 -39.53 15.06
N LYS A 205 -24.60 -40.41 14.60
CA LYS A 205 -24.98 -41.46 13.63
C LYS A 205 -24.17 -42.73 13.94
N GLU A 206 -24.39 -43.29 15.13
CA GLU A 206 -24.28 -44.74 15.28
C GLU A 206 -25.47 -45.35 14.55
N THR A 207 -25.17 -45.95 13.40
CA THR A 207 -26.09 -46.80 12.66
C THR A 207 -26.30 -48.07 13.47
N ALA A 208 -27.46 -48.20 14.12
CA ALA A 208 -27.96 -49.52 14.49
C ALA A 208 -28.27 -50.27 13.18
N ALA A 209 -27.67 -51.43 13.01
CA ALA A 209 -28.02 -52.35 11.94
C ALA A 209 -29.38 -52.96 12.29
N ASP A 210 -30.38 -52.79 11.42
CA ASP A 210 -31.56 -53.65 11.43
C ASP A 210 -32.30 -53.72 10.07
N HIS A 211 -32.59 -54.97 9.73
CA HIS A 211 -33.63 -55.59 8.92
C HIS A 211 -33.89 -55.25 7.44
N GLU A 212 -34.14 -56.34 6.70
CA GLU A 212 -34.36 -56.46 5.26
C GLU A 212 -35.40 -55.50 4.69
N LYS A 213 -35.11 -54.99 3.47
CA LYS A 213 -36.04 -54.18 2.68
C LYS A 213 -37.23 -55.02 2.23
N ARG A 214 -38.36 -54.91 2.93
CA ARG A 214 -39.67 -55.33 2.42
C ARG A 214 -40.38 -54.10 1.84
N GLY A 215 -40.56 -54.07 0.51
CA GLY A 215 -41.17 -52.94 -0.19
C GLY A 215 -42.67 -52.80 0.10
N PRO A 216 -43.19 -51.57 0.29
CA PRO A 216 -44.62 -51.34 0.34
C PRO A 216 -45.23 -51.38 -1.08
N GLN A 217 -46.33 -52.13 -1.22
CA GLN A 217 -47.11 -52.25 -2.45
C GLN A 217 -47.76 -50.92 -2.88
N PRO A 218 -47.97 -50.70 -4.19
CA PRO A 218 -48.68 -49.53 -4.68
C PRO A 218 -50.18 -49.69 -4.43
N ILE A 219 -50.78 -48.74 -3.72
CA ILE A 219 -52.24 -48.65 -3.59
C ILE A 219 -52.73 -47.66 -4.65
N SER A 220 -53.33 -48.22 -5.71
CA SER A 220 -54.18 -47.54 -6.66
C SER A 220 -55.57 -47.39 -6.04
N THR A 221 -56.05 -46.16 -5.85
CA THR A 221 -57.49 -45.89 -5.68
C THR A 221 -57.86 -44.58 -6.35
N THR A 222 -58.48 -44.73 -7.51
CA THR A 222 -59.48 -43.87 -8.14
C THR A 222 -60.43 -43.27 -7.09
N CYS A 223 -60.71 -41.96 -7.17
CA CYS A 223 -62.09 -41.46 -7.16
C CYS A 223 -62.14 -39.97 -7.49
N SER A 224 -62.95 -39.69 -8.50
CA SER A 224 -63.36 -38.42 -9.07
C SER A 224 -64.16 -37.58 -8.06
N SER A 225 -63.88 -36.28 -7.97
CA SER A 225 -64.90 -35.30 -7.60
C SER A 225 -64.63 -33.96 -8.27
N ASN A 226 -65.50 -33.65 -9.23
CA ASN A 226 -65.66 -32.36 -9.87
C ASN A 226 -66.16 -31.34 -8.85
N TYR A 227 -65.55 -30.15 -8.76
CA TYR A 227 -66.27 -28.88 -8.56
C TYR A 227 -65.43 -27.73 -9.12
N GLU A 228 -65.97 -27.09 -10.16
CA GLU A 228 -65.53 -25.80 -10.65
C GLU A 228 -65.90 -24.69 -9.64
N SER A 229 -65.04 -23.69 -9.45
CA SER A 229 -65.41 -22.29 -9.69
C SER A 229 -64.21 -21.34 -9.52
N LYS A 230 -63.86 -20.74 -10.66
CA LYS A 230 -63.22 -19.44 -10.93
C LYS A 230 -62.83 -18.55 -9.73
N LEU A 231 -61.57 -18.10 -9.74
CA LEU A 231 -61.15 -16.70 -9.52
C LEU A 231 -59.66 -16.55 -9.90
N THR A 232 -59.38 -16.27 -11.17
CA THR A 232 -58.06 -15.79 -11.60
C THR A 232 -58.01 -14.27 -11.38
N ARG A 233 -57.37 -13.83 -10.29
CA ARG A 233 -56.91 -12.44 -10.15
C ARG A 233 -55.67 -12.27 -11.03
N ARG A 234 -55.73 -11.33 -11.98
CA ARG A 234 -54.54 -10.74 -12.61
C ARG A 234 -53.86 -9.87 -11.56
N ASP A 235 -52.68 -10.27 -11.11
CA ASP A 235 -51.74 -9.36 -10.46
C ASP A 235 -50.78 -8.85 -11.54
N ASP A 236 -51.18 -7.75 -12.18
CA ASP A 236 -50.32 -6.93 -13.03
C ASP A 236 -49.41 -6.06 -12.14
N ASN A 237 -48.43 -6.68 -11.46
CA ASN A 237 -47.31 -5.96 -10.85
C ASN A 237 -46.00 -6.42 -11.52
N LYS A 238 -45.80 -5.90 -12.72
CA LYS A 238 -44.55 -6.00 -13.48
C LYS A 238 -43.48 -5.18 -12.77
N THR A 239 -42.70 -5.81 -11.89
CA THR A 239 -41.43 -5.25 -11.42
C THR A 239 -40.57 -4.97 -12.65
N ALA A 240 -40.14 -3.72 -12.81
CA ALA A 240 -39.16 -3.36 -13.83
C ALA A 240 -37.91 -4.24 -13.62
N PRO A 241 -37.32 -4.83 -14.69
CA PRO A 241 -36.06 -5.52 -14.54
C PRO A 241 -35.05 -4.47 -14.05
N ILE A 242 -34.43 -4.77 -12.91
CA ILE A 242 -33.23 -4.08 -12.46
C ILE A 242 -32.27 -4.15 -13.65
N THR A 243 -31.92 -3.00 -14.20
CA THR A 243 -30.89 -2.91 -15.23
C THR A 243 -29.65 -3.58 -14.66
N ASP A 244 -29.28 -4.73 -15.22
CA ASP A 244 -28.03 -5.40 -14.89
C ASP A 244 -26.91 -4.38 -15.10
N LEU A 245 -26.33 -3.91 -13.99
CA LEU A 245 -25.04 -3.23 -14.07
C LEU A 245 -24.09 -4.23 -14.74
N PRO A 246 -23.39 -3.84 -15.82
CA PRO A 246 -22.50 -4.74 -16.50
C PRO A 246 -21.51 -5.30 -15.48
N SER A 247 -21.58 -6.61 -15.26
CA SER A 247 -20.57 -7.32 -14.48
C SER A 247 -19.20 -6.97 -15.07
N PRO A 248 -18.28 -6.37 -14.30
CA PRO A 248 -17.00 -5.97 -14.82
C PRO A 248 -16.32 -7.19 -15.44
N LYS A 249 -15.88 -7.05 -16.69
CA LYS A 249 -15.15 -8.09 -17.43
C LYS A 249 -14.01 -8.64 -16.55
N PRO A 250 -13.67 -9.93 -16.69
CA PRO A 250 -12.51 -10.49 -16.01
C PRO A 250 -11.29 -9.58 -16.27
N PRO A 251 -10.46 -9.27 -15.23
CA PRO A 251 -9.38 -8.28 -15.34
C PRO A 251 -8.42 -8.51 -16.52
N GLN A 252 -8.31 -9.76 -16.97
CA GLN A 252 -7.49 -10.19 -18.10
C GLN A 252 -7.94 -9.60 -19.46
N GLU A 253 -9.21 -9.23 -19.60
CA GLU A 253 -9.80 -8.73 -20.84
C GLU A 253 -10.02 -7.20 -20.86
N GLN A 254 -9.72 -6.51 -19.76
CA GLN A 254 -9.98 -5.07 -19.64
C GLN A 254 -8.94 -4.22 -20.39
N SER A 255 -9.41 -3.16 -21.05
CA SER A 255 -8.53 -2.13 -21.61
C SER A 255 -7.98 -1.22 -20.49
N VAL A 256 -6.94 -0.42 -20.80
CA VAL A 256 -6.37 0.54 -19.85
C VAL A 256 -7.40 1.61 -19.45
N ASP A 257 -8.24 2.04 -20.40
CA ASP A 257 -9.29 3.03 -20.15
C ASP A 257 -10.42 2.46 -19.29
N GLU A 258 -10.85 1.23 -19.55
CA GLU A 258 -11.83 0.52 -18.71
C GLU A 258 -11.28 0.28 -17.28
N TRP A 259 -9.96 0.10 -17.13
CA TRP A 259 -9.32 -0.01 -15.83
C TRP A 259 -9.38 1.33 -15.07
N LEU A 260 -9.10 2.45 -15.74
CA LEU A 260 -9.12 3.80 -15.16
C LEU A 260 -10.53 4.25 -14.73
N GLU A 261 -11.56 3.97 -15.53
CA GLU A 261 -12.96 4.32 -15.22
C GLU A 261 -13.46 3.67 -13.91
N ALA A 262 -12.97 2.47 -13.59
CA ALA A 262 -13.32 1.79 -12.35
C ALA A 262 -12.77 2.48 -11.09
N TYR A 263 -11.74 3.33 -11.21
CA TYR A 263 -11.14 4.07 -10.10
C TYR A 263 -11.48 5.57 -10.08
N SER A 264 -12.09 6.10 -11.14
CA SER A 264 -12.55 7.51 -11.21
C SER A 264 -13.92 7.74 -10.58
N SER A 265 -14.72 6.68 -10.39
CA SER A 265 -16.02 6.76 -9.72
C SER A 265 -15.86 6.87 -8.20
N THR A 266 -16.32 8.01 -7.68
CA THR A 266 -16.28 8.43 -6.27
C THR A 266 -17.45 7.88 -5.48
#